data_AF-A0A9W6XYP7-F1
#
_entry.id   AF-A0A9W6XYP7-F1
#
_cell.length_a   1.000
_cell.length_b   1.000
_cell.length_c   1.000
_cell.angle_alpha   90.00
_cell.angle_beta   90.00
_cell.angle_gamma   90.00
#
_symmetry.space_group_name_H-M   'P 1'
#
loop_
_entity.id
_entity.type
_entity.pdbx_description
1 polymer ?
#
loop_
_entity_poly.entity_id
_entity_poly.type
_entity_poly.pdbx_seq_one_letter_code
_entity_poly.pdbx_strand_id
1 'polypeptide(L)'
;MSSIIGISSKDLVPNGFNRYRFPVSATFQNTEVCVQSISMYNSQFNIDSTAYGNTTFKIEIPTAATTSTISITLKDGIYSYTDINRMIQTALTSNGAYRIDPDGNNEFLIQLIENSTYYAAQVDVSSTPTAIGTYTRPATGLYSAGGSGLPTTARVPRLIIDNAEFGKIIGFSPAT
;
A
#
# COMPACT_ATOMS: atom_id res chain seq x y z
N MET A 1 -24.86 -34.13 -12.64
CA MET A 1 -25.12 -32.68 -12.74
C MET A 1 -24.21 -31.97 -11.76
N SER A 2 -23.27 -31.17 -12.24
CA SER A 2 -22.49 -30.26 -11.40
C SER A 2 -23.27 -28.95 -11.25
N SER A 3 -23.54 -28.54 -10.01
CA SER A 3 -24.16 -27.24 -9.73
C SER A 3 -23.14 -26.36 -9.03
N ILE A 4 -22.97 -25.12 -9.51
CA ILE A 4 -22.18 -24.12 -8.81
C ILE A 4 -23.02 -23.65 -7.61
N ILE A 5 -22.42 -23.69 -6.42
CA ILE A 5 -23.05 -23.22 -5.17
C ILE A 5 -22.32 -21.96 -4.74
N GLY A 6 -23.04 -20.83 -4.67
CA GLY A 6 -22.53 -19.59 -4.09
C GLY A 6 -22.78 -19.58 -2.59
N ILE A 7 -21.72 -19.50 -1.79
CA ILE A 7 -21.79 -19.35 -0.33
C ILE A 7 -21.46 -17.89 0.02
N SER A 8 -22.31 -17.25 0.83
CA SER A 8 -22.19 -15.85 1.23
C SER A 8 -22.48 -15.66 2.72
N SER A 9 -22.47 -14.41 3.20
CA SER A 9 -22.88 -14.08 4.58
C SER A 9 -24.30 -14.53 4.96
N LYS A 10 -25.14 -14.85 3.97
CA LYS A 10 -26.49 -15.41 4.18
C LYS A 10 -26.47 -16.87 4.65
N ASP A 11 -25.39 -17.59 4.37
CA ASP A 11 -25.23 -19.00 4.74
C ASP A 11 -24.50 -19.16 6.08
N LEU A 12 -24.10 -18.05 6.71
CA LEU A 12 -23.39 -18.05 7.98
C LEU A 12 -24.30 -18.50 9.12
N VAL A 13 -23.86 -19.52 9.86
CA VAL A 13 -24.50 -19.98 11.10
C VAL A 13 -23.58 -19.66 12.31
N PRO A 14 -24.10 -19.68 13.55
CA PRO A 14 -23.29 -19.43 14.74
C PRO A 14 -22.01 -20.27 14.78
N ASN A 15 -20.94 -19.71 15.36
CA ASN A 15 -19.58 -20.27 15.42
C ASN A 15 -18.79 -20.28 14.10
N GLY A 16 -19.16 -19.45 13.12
CA GLY A 16 -18.34 -19.23 11.92
C GLY A 16 -18.42 -20.34 10.86
N PHE A 17 -19.42 -21.21 10.95
CA PHE A 17 -19.67 -22.20 9.91
C PHE A 17 -20.59 -21.63 8.82
N ASN A 18 -20.44 -22.11 7.59
CA ASN A 18 -21.41 -21.87 6.52
C ASN A 18 -22.27 -23.12 6.30
N ARG A 19 -23.58 -22.94 6.16
CA ARG A 19 -24.54 -24.02 5.92
C ARG A 19 -25.37 -23.71 4.67
N TYR A 20 -25.13 -24.47 3.61
CA TYR A 20 -25.96 -24.45 2.42
C TYR A 20 -27.04 -25.55 2.49
N ARG A 21 -28.29 -25.19 2.22
CA ARG A 21 -29.42 -26.14 2.16
C ARG A 21 -29.74 -26.45 0.71
N PHE A 22 -29.66 -27.72 0.33
CA PHE A 22 -30.02 -28.13 -1.02
C PHE A 22 -31.50 -27.82 -1.33
N PRO A 23 -31.82 -27.38 -2.57
CA PRO A 23 -33.16 -26.92 -2.93
C PRO A 23 -34.20 -28.05 -3.00
N VAL A 24 -33.76 -29.31 -3.05
CA VAL A 24 -34.63 -30.48 -3.14
C VAL A 24 -34.24 -31.48 -2.05
N SER A 25 -35.24 -32.02 -1.37
CA SER A 25 -35.04 -33.15 -0.46
C SER A 25 -34.65 -34.38 -1.29
N ALA A 26 -33.48 -34.95 -1.01
CA ALA A 26 -33.00 -36.18 -1.63
C ALA A 26 -32.64 -37.19 -0.55
N THR A 27 -32.97 -38.46 -0.79
CA THR A 27 -32.56 -39.59 0.07
C THR A 27 -31.31 -40.20 -0.51
N PHE A 28 -30.19 -40.12 0.22
CA PHE A 28 -28.94 -40.74 -0.17
C PHE A 28 -28.80 -42.08 0.57
N GLN A 29 -28.88 -43.21 -0.15
CA GLN A 29 -28.55 -44.53 0.38
C GLN A 29 -27.26 -45.01 -0.30
N ASN A 30 -26.26 -45.40 0.49
CA ASN A 30 -24.93 -45.81 0.00
C ASN A 30 -24.32 -44.83 -1.02
N THR A 31 -24.48 -43.53 -0.79
CA THR A 31 -23.97 -42.47 -1.67
C THR A 31 -23.07 -41.53 -0.89
N GLU A 32 -21.98 -41.09 -1.52
CA GLU A 32 -21.02 -40.13 -0.95
C GLU A 32 -21.09 -38.81 -1.71
N VAL A 33 -20.97 -37.70 -0.98
CA VAL A 33 -20.87 -36.35 -1.57
C VAL A 33 -19.40 -35.96 -1.58
N CYS A 34 -18.85 -35.71 -2.78
CA CYS A 34 -17.49 -35.20 -2.93
C CYS A 34 -17.52 -33.73 -3.37
N VAL A 35 -16.56 -32.95 -2.86
CA VAL A 35 -16.33 -31.58 -3.30
C VAL A 35 -15.34 -31.62 -4.46
N GLN A 36 -15.78 -31.21 -5.65
CA GLN A 36 -14.92 -31.20 -6.84
C GLN A 36 -13.92 -30.05 -6.82
N SER A 37 -14.34 -28.86 -6.38
CA SER A 37 -13.51 -27.66 -6.33
C SER A 37 -14.11 -26.62 -5.39
N ILE A 38 -13.24 -25.89 -4.68
CA ILE A 38 -13.61 -24.69 -3.91
C ILE A 38 -12.80 -23.53 -4.46
N SER A 39 -13.48 -22.46 -4.86
CA SER A 39 -12.84 -21.20 -5.24
C SER A 39 -13.23 -20.15 -4.22
N MET A 40 -12.25 -19.64 -3.49
CA MET A 40 -12.44 -18.58 -2.51
C MET A 40 -11.59 -17.39 -2.93
N TYR A 41 -12.22 -16.23 -3.06
CA TYR A 41 -11.48 -14.98 -3.27
C TYR A 41 -10.67 -14.69 -2.01
N ASN A 42 -9.42 -14.26 -2.17
CA ASN A 42 -8.65 -13.73 -1.06
C ASN A 42 -9.42 -12.54 -0.47
N SER A 43 -10.01 -12.75 0.69
CA SER A 43 -10.92 -11.81 1.36
C SER A 43 -10.30 -11.31 2.67
N GLN A 44 -9.00 -11.56 2.87
CA GLN A 44 -8.27 -11.04 4.01
C GLN A 44 -7.56 -9.77 3.60
N PHE A 45 -7.81 -8.70 4.35
CA PHE A 45 -7.08 -7.46 4.22
C PHE A 45 -5.64 -7.71 4.64
N ASN A 46 -4.67 -7.29 3.82
CA ASN A 46 -3.27 -7.33 4.22
C ASN A 46 -2.89 -6.10 5.04
N ILE A 47 -3.68 -5.03 4.95
CA ILE A 47 -3.58 -3.83 5.78
C ILE A 47 -4.86 -3.70 6.61
N ASP A 48 -4.74 -3.77 7.93
CA ASP A 48 -5.88 -3.68 8.84
C ASP A 48 -5.47 -3.08 10.19
N SER A 49 -6.14 -2.00 10.58
CA SER A 49 -5.89 -1.27 11.82
C SER A 49 -6.13 -2.08 13.09
N THR A 50 -7.07 -3.02 13.07
CA THR A 50 -7.51 -3.77 14.25
C THR A 50 -6.82 -5.13 14.34
N ALA A 51 -6.70 -5.84 13.22
CA ALA A 51 -6.11 -7.17 13.18
C ALA A 51 -4.57 -7.13 13.20
N TYR A 52 -3.96 -6.13 12.55
CA TYR A 52 -2.51 -6.08 12.34
C TYR A 52 -1.86 -4.77 12.81
N GLY A 53 -2.63 -3.68 12.92
CA GLY A 53 -2.09 -2.38 13.32
C GLY A 53 -1.04 -1.82 12.35
N ASN A 54 -1.04 -2.26 11.09
CA ASN A 54 0.02 -2.00 10.10
C ASN A 54 -0.34 -0.88 9.11
N THR A 55 -1.08 0.14 9.55
CA THR A 55 -1.68 1.14 8.65
C THR A 55 -0.83 2.39 8.47
N THR A 56 0.25 2.57 9.21
CA THR A 56 0.99 3.83 9.27
C THR A 56 2.47 3.67 8.98
N PHE A 57 3.03 4.66 8.29
CA PHE A 57 4.47 4.84 8.10
C PHE A 57 4.76 6.30 7.73
N LYS A 58 6.04 6.67 7.65
CA LYS A 58 6.46 8.06 7.41
C LYS A 58 7.50 8.15 6.30
N ILE A 59 7.53 9.29 5.64
CA ILE A 59 8.60 9.64 4.70
C ILE A 59 9.20 10.97 5.13
N GLU A 60 10.51 10.98 5.30
CA GLU A 60 11.29 12.19 5.50
C GLU A 60 11.79 12.70 4.15
N ILE A 61 11.43 13.94 3.84
CA ILE A 61 11.78 14.63 2.60
C ILE A 61 12.75 15.78 2.91
N PRO A 62 13.87 15.91 2.19
CA PRO A 62 14.77 17.05 2.33
C PRO A 62 14.14 18.35 1.82
N THR A 63 14.24 19.43 2.60
CA THR A 63 13.74 20.77 2.29
C THR A 63 14.73 21.82 2.81
N ALA A 64 14.88 22.98 2.16
CA ALA A 64 15.80 24.06 2.62
C ALA A 64 17.08 23.56 3.34
N ALA A 65 17.34 24.02 4.57
CA ALA A 65 18.45 23.55 5.39
C ALA A 65 18.08 22.34 6.30
N THR A 66 16.86 21.80 6.19
CA THR A 66 16.28 20.83 7.14
C THR A 66 15.63 19.63 6.42
N THR A 67 14.81 18.88 7.13
CA THR A 67 13.93 17.84 6.57
C THR A 67 12.49 18.10 7.02
N SER A 68 11.52 17.57 6.27
CA SER A 68 10.11 17.57 6.65
C SER A 68 9.57 16.15 6.59
N THR A 69 8.81 15.76 7.61
CA THR A 69 8.27 14.41 7.73
C THR A 69 6.80 14.40 7.34
N ILE A 70 6.46 13.53 6.40
CA ILE A 70 5.10 13.30 5.91
C ILE A 70 4.64 11.95 6.46
N SER A 71 3.62 11.98 7.32
CA SER A 71 2.97 10.77 7.83
C SER A 71 1.94 10.28 6.82
N ILE A 72 1.96 8.97 6.55
CA ILE A 72 1.04 8.30 5.63
C ILE A 72 0.24 7.28 6.43
N THR A 73 -1.08 7.36 6.30
CA THR A 73 -2.02 6.42 6.88
C THR A 73 -2.82 5.74 5.77
N LEU A 74 -2.65 4.44 5.63
CA LEU A 74 -3.43 3.58 4.76
C LEU A 74 -4.78 3.29 5.42
N LYS A 75 -5.83 3.20 4.61
CA LYS A 75 -7.13 2.68 5.07
C LYS A 75 -7.09 1.16 5.05
N ASP A 76 -7.90 0.52 5.89
CA ASP A 76 -8.01 -0.93 5.93
C ASP A 76 -8.45 -1.48 4.56
N GLY A 77 -7.77 -2.51 4.08
CA GLY A 77 -8.02 -3.08 2.75
C GLY A 77 -6.92 -4.00 2.22
N ILE A 78 -7.05 -4.35 0.94
CA ILE A 78 -6.07 -5.15 0.20
C ILE A 78 -5.24 -4.21 -0.68
N TYR A 79 -3.92 -4.23 -0.50
CA TYR A 79 -2.98 -3.39 -1.24
C TYR A 79 -1.89 -4.22 -1.90
N SER A 80 -1.63 -3.96 -3.18
CA SER A 80 -0.36 -4.31 -3.80
C SER A 80 0.72 -3.27 -3.48
N TYR A 81 2.00 -3.57 -3.72
CA TYR A 81 3.07 -2.57 -3.59
C TYR A 81 2.85 -1.36 -4.50
N THR A 82 2.29 -1.57 -5.69
CA THR A 82 1.88 -0.49 -6.60
C THR A 82 0.82 0.42 -6.00
N ASP A 83 -0.13 -0.14 -5.25
CA ASP A 83 -1.17 0.66 -4.59
C ASP A 83 -0.59 1.46 -3.41
N ILE A 84 0.31 0.86 -2.63
CA ILE A 84 1.04 1.58 -1.57
C ILE A 84 1.87 2.73 -2.18
N ASN A 85 2.55 2.48 -3.30
CA ASN A 85 3.30 3.52 -4.00
C ASN A 85 2.40 4.66 -4.48
N ARG A 86 1.21 4.37 -4.99
CA ARG A 86 0.22 5.39 -5.37
C ARG A 86 -0.23 6.22 -4.16
N MET A 87 -0.38 5.60 -2.99
CA MET A 87 -0.68 6.31 -1.74
C MET A 87 0.47 7.22 -1.31
N ILE A 88 1.72 6.78 -1.46
CA ILE A 88 2.91 7.61 -1.26
C ILE A 88 2.87 8.83 -2.19
N GLN A 89 2.69 8.62 -3.49
CA GLN A 89 2.63 9.69 -4.48
C GLN A 89 1.48 10.68 -4.19
N THR A 90 0.33 10.18 -3.75
CA THR A 90 -0.82 11.02 -3.36
C THR A 90 -0.46 11.89 -2.15
N ALA A 91 0.17 11.32 -1.12
CA ALA A 91 0.60 12.06 0.06
C ALA A 91 1.67 13.11 -0.26
N LEU A 92 2.64 12.77 -1.11
CA LEU A 92 3.67 13.71 -1.58
C LEU A 92 3.07 14.83 -2.41
N THR A 93 2.10 14.52 -3.28
CA THR A 93 1.39 15.54 -4.08
C THR A 93 0.60 16.49 -3.18
N SER A 94 -0.12 15.96 -2.19
CA SER A 94 -0.89 16.77 -1.23
C SER A 94 0.01 17.68 -0.39
N ASN A 95 1.25 17.29 -0.11
CA ASN A 95 2.22 18.10 0.63
C ASN A 95 3.13 18.94 -0.27
N GLY A 96 3.00 18.87 -1.60
CA GLY A 96 3.85 19.59 -2.55
C GLY A 96 5.32 19.15 -2.54
N ALA A 97 5.59 17.88 -2.28
CA ALA A 97 6.93 17.28 -2.22
C ALA A 97 7.28 16.52 -3.52
N TYR A 98 7.11 17.18 -4.67
CA TYR A 98 7.36 16.62 -6.00
C TYR A 98 7.89 17.71 -6.94
N ARG A 99 8.45 17.30 -8.08
CA ARG A 99 8.84 18.19 -9.18
C ARG A 99 7.96 17.91 -10.39
N ILE A 100 7.82 18.87 -11.28
CA ILE A 100 7.05 18.68 -12.53
C ILE A 100 8.04 18.73 -13.68
N ASP A 101 8.09 17.66 -14.47
CA ASP A 101 8.97 17.57 -15.64
C ASP A 101 8.51 18.53 -16.76
N PRO A 102 9.33 18.74 -17.81
CA PRO A 102 8.95 19.59 -18.95
C PRO A 102 7.71 19.10 -19.72
N ASP A 103 7.37 17.82 -19.61
CA ASP A 103 6.19 17.20 -20.24
C ASP A 103 4.92 17.33 -19.38
N GLY A 104 5.05 17.87 -18.16
CA GLY A 104 3.96 18.11 -17.22
C GLY A 104 3.68 16.95 -16.25
N ASN A 105 4.52 15.92 -16.20
CA ASN A 105 4.36 14.80 -15.26
C ASN A 105 4.99 15.11 -13.90
N ASN A 106 4.34 14.61 -12.85
CA ASN A 106 4.87 14.68 -11.50
C ASN A 106 5.97 13.65 -11.31
N GLU A 107 7.15 14.13 -10.95
CA GLU A 107 8.31 13.32 -10.63
C GLU A 107 8.49 13.24 -9.11
N PHE A 108 8.57 12.01 -8.62
CA PHE A 108 8.76 11.69 -7.21
C PHE A 108 10.17 11.11 -6.98
N LEU A 109 10.80 11.49 -5.87
CA LEU A 109 12.19 11.13 -5.55
C LEU A 109 12.31 9.85 -4.70
N ILE A 110 11.17 9.22 -4.41
CA ILE A 110 11.07 7.96 -3.69
C ILE A 110 9.94 7.13 -4.31
N GLN A 111 10.19 5.84 -4.49
CA GLN A 111 9.18 4.88 -4.92
C GLN A 111 9.34 3.55 -4.20
N LEU A 112 8.21 2.90 -3.96
CA LEU A 112 8.15 1.52 -3.47
C LEU A 112 7.66 0.64 -4.62
N ILE A 113 8.44 -0.38 -4.98
CA ILE A 113 8.10 -1.31 -6.04
C ILE A 113 8.29 -2.75 -5.59
N GLU A 114 7.65 -3.67 -6.30
CA GLU A 114 7.88 -5.10 -6.11
C GLU A 114 9.13 -5.54 -6.87
N ASN A 115 9.96 -6.35 -6.25
CA ASN A 115 11.05 -7.05 -6.91
C ASN A 115 10.70 -8.53 -7.02
N SER A 116 10.22 -8.93 -8.20
CA SER A 116 9.78 -10.30 -8.48
C SER A 116 10.91 -11.33 -8.47
N THR A 117 12.17 -10.91 -8.66
CA THR A 117 13.32 -11.83 -8.65
C THR A 117 13.67 -12.24 -7.22
N TYR A 118 13.57 -11.31 -6.28
CA TYR A 118 13.88 -11.55 -4.86
C TYR A 118 12.64 -11.79 -3.99
N TYR A 119 11.44 -11.77 -4.58
CA TYR A 119 10.16 -11.85 -3.87
C TYR A 119 10.10 -10.87 -2.68
N ALA A 120 10.60 -9.65 -2.89
CA ALA A 120 10.79 -8.66 -1.84
C ALA A 120 10.32 -7.27 -2.29
N ALA A 121 10.07 -6.39 -1.33
CA ALA A 121 9.87 -4.97 -1.61
C ALA A 121 11.22 -4.31 -1.92
N GLN A 122 11.21 -3.41 -2.91
CA GLN A 122 12.35 -2.57 -3.26
C GLN A 122 11.97 -1.10 -3.09
N VAL A 123 12.84 -0.37 -2.42
CA VAL A 123 12.70 1.08 -2.22
C VAL A 123 13.76 1.75 -3.06
N ASP A 124 13.34 2.47 -4.09
CA ASP A 124 14.25 3.30 -4.87
C ASP A 124 14.13 4.74 -4.40
N VAL A 125 15.29 5.35 -4.13
CA VAL A 125 15.39 6.73 -3.71
C VAL A 125 16.43 7.44 -4.57
N SER A 126 16.09 8.67 -4.98
CA SER A 126 16.98 9.54 -5.73
C SER A 126 17.37 10.75 -4.90
N SER A 127 18.56 11.29 -5.14
CA SER A 127 19.01 12.51 -4.48
C SER A 127 18.11 13.68 -4.83
N THR A 128 17.66 14.40 -3.81
CA THR A 128 16.91 15.64 -3.97
C THR A 128 17.88 16.73 -4.44
N PRO A 129 17.66 17.32 -5.62
CA PRO A 129 18.57 18.33 -6.14
C PRO A 129 18.46 19.63 -5.35
N THR A 130 19.54 20.41 -5.36
CA THR A 130 19.56 21.74 -4.72
C THR A 130 19.01 22.86 -5.61
N ALA A 131 18.88 22.59 -6.91
CA ALA A 131 18.33 23.51 -7.90
C ALA A 131 17.24 22.82 -8.73
N ILE A 132 16.27 23.59 -9.22
CA ILE A 132 15.13 23.03 -9.94
C ILE A 132 15.50 22.54 -11.37
N GLY A 133 16.51 23.15 -11.99
CA GLY A 133 16.92 22.82 -13.36
C GLY A 133 15.84 23.18 -14.38
N THR A 134 15.53 22.24 -15.28
CA THR A 134 14.48 22.36 -16.31
C THR A 134 13.07 22.05 -15.80
N TYR A 135 12.95 21.60 -14.56
CA TYR A 135 11.67 21.24 -13.95
C TYR A 135 10.94 22.49 -13.46
N THR A 136 9.65 22.36 -13.17
CA THR A 136 8.85 23.38 -12.51
C THR A 136 8.44 22.95 -11.10
N ARG A 137 8.13 23.96 -10.27
CA ARG A 137 7.72 23.76 -8.88
C ARG A 137 6.21 23.56 -8.78
N PRO A 138 5.73 22.78 -7.79
CA PRO A 138 4.31 22.71 -7.50
C PRO A 138 3.78 24.09 -7.07
N ALA A 139 2.49 24.33 -7.30
CA ALA A 139 1.86 25.60 -6.97
C ALA A 139 1.84 25.90 -5.45
N THR A 140 1.71 24.85 -4.63
CA THR A 140 1.66 24.93 -3.17
C THR A 140 2.46 23.79 -2.51
N GLY A 141 2.69 23.90 -1.21
CA GLY A 141 3.37 22.88 -0.41
C GLY A 141 4.89 23.03 -0.37
N LEU A 142 5.60 21.98 0.03
CA LEU A 142 7.00 22.03 0.46
C LEU A 142 7.94 22.58 -0.61
N TYR A 143 7.90 22.09 -1.85
CA TYR A 143 8.78 22.51 -2.93
C TYR A 143 8.28 23.71 -3.73
N SER A 144 7.13 24.28 -3.36
CA SER A 144 6.61 25.49 -3.99
C SER A 144 7.48 26.71 -3.69
N ALA A 145 7.31 27.80 -4.47
CA ALA A 145 8.07 29.04 -4.24
C ALA A 145 7.72 29.73 -2.91
N GLY A 146 6.48 29.55 -2.41
CA GLY A 146 6.04 30.05 -1.10
C GLY A 146 6.22 29.05 0.05
N GLY A 147 6.72 27.85 -0.24
CA GLY A 147 7.00 26.81 0.74
C GLY A 147 8.44 26.85 1.26
N SER A 148 8.89 25.74 1.84
CA SER A 148 10.28 25.58 2.30
C SER A 148 11.28 25.58 1.14
N GLY A 149 10.88 25.16 -0.05
CA GLY A 149 11.73 25.02 -1.23
C GLY A 149 12.62 23.78 -1.21
N LEU A 150 13.40 23.64 -2.29
CA LEU A 150 14.39 22.58 -2.45
C LEU A 150 15.51 22.69 -1.40
N PRO A 151 16.19 21.58 -1.07
CA PRO A 151 17.25 21.60 -0.07
C PRO A 151 18.47 22.40 -0.52
N THR A 152 19.22 22.96 0.43
CA THR A 152 20.47 23.68 0.18
C THR A 152 21.66 22.74 -0.05
N THR A 153 21.53 21.48 0.36
CA THR A 153 22.51 20.41 0.17
C THR A 153 21.82 19.18 -0.41
N ALA A 154 22.48 18.48 -1.33
CA ALA A 154 21.94 17.27 -1.93
C ALA A 154 21.74 16.20 -0.84
N ARG A 155 20.50 15.74 -0.69
CA ARG A 155 20.09 14.77 0.34
C ARG A 155 19.06 13.82 -0.25
N VAL A 156 19.05 12.60 0.24
CA VAL A 156 18.14 11.56 -0.25
C VAL A 156 16.93 11.47 0.70
N PRO A 157 15.69 11.31 0.18
CA PRO A 157 14.54 10.96 1.00
C PRO A 157 14.75 9.70 1.82
N ARG A 158 14.10 9.61 2.97
CA ARG A 158 14.18 8.45 3.85
C ARG A 158 12.80 7.91 4.15
N LEU A 159 12.61 6.62 3.90
CA LEU A 159 11.46 5.88 4.42
C LEU A 159 11.69 5.63 5.91
N ILE A 160 10.77 6.10 6.75
CA ILE A 160 10.80 5.91 8.20
C ILE A 160 9.74 4.89 8.58
N ILE A 161 10.20 3.77 9.12
CA ILE A 161 9.37 2.69 9.64
C ILE A 161 9.37 2.80 11.17
N ASP A 162 8.43 3.58 11.70
CA ASP A 162 8.17 3.71 13.14
C ASP A 162 7.09 2.72 13.63
N ASN A 163 6.32 2.17 12.70
CA ASN A 163 5.40 1.07 12.93
C ASN A 163 6.04 -0.26 12.51
N ALA A 164 6.47 -1.05 13.49
CA ALA A 164 7.10 -2.34 13.23
C ALA A 164 6.19 -3.33 12.48
N GLU A 165 4.86 -3.24 12.68
CA GLU A 165 3.90 -4.10 11.98
C GLU A 165 3.79 -3.74 10.49
N PHE A 166 3.88 -2.47 10.13
CA PHE A 166 4.04 -2.08 8.73
C PHE A 166 5.40 -2.52 8.17
N GLY A 167 6.47 -2.50 8.98
CA GLY A 167 7.78 -3.02 8.59
C GLY A 167 7.73 -4.46 8.05
N LYS A 168 6.90 -5.32 8.65
CA LYS A 168 6.69 -6.71 8.18
C LYS A 168 6.13 -6.78 6.75
N ILE A 169 5.32 -5.80 6.33
CA ILE A 169 4.74 -5.76 4.97
C ILE A 169 5.79 -5.54 3.89
N ILE A 170 6.86 -4.80 4.21
CA ILE A 170 7.97 -4.54 3.30
C ILE A 170 9.21 -5.41 3.60
N GLY A 171 9.06 -6.44 4.46
CA GLY A 171 10.16 -7.33 4.84
C GLY A 171 11.25 -6.66 5.70
N PHE A 172 10.97 -5.51 6.31
CA PHE A 172 11.89 -4.81 7.20
C PHE A 172 11.80 -5.35 8.63
N SER A 173 12.91 -5.87 9.14
CA SER A 173 13.07 -6.19 10.55
C SER A 173 14.04 -5.18 11.16
N PRO A 174 13.61 -4.35 12.14
CA PRO A 174 14.51 -3.46 12.84
C PRO A 174 15.64 -4.26 13.48
N ALA A 175 16.89 -3.83 13.30
CA ALA A 175 17.98 -4.40 14.07
C ALA A 175 17.75 -4.06 15.55
N THR A 176 17.67 -5.10 16.39
CA THR A 176 17.63 -4.97 17.86
C THR A 176 18.90 -4.37 18.42
#